data_AF-A0A2N5U1H9-F1
#
_entry.id   AF-A0A2N5U1H9-F1
#
_cell.length_a   1.000
_cell.length_b   1.000
_cell.length_c   1.000
_cell.angle_alpha   90.00
_cell.angle_beta   90.00
_cell.angle_gamma   90.00
#
_symmetry.space_group_name_H-M   'P 1'
#
loop_
_entity.id
_entity.type
_entity.pdbx_description
1 polymer ?
#
loop_
_entity_poly.entity_id
_entity_poly.type
_entity_poly.pdbx_seq_one_letter_code
_entity_poly.pdbx_strand_id
1 'polypeptide(L)'
;MLIDLKFDTDASTLFANLLGVSTETFLHSTSRYTRPILVLKSQSTTIEANAKAKEETVPELLIGGACGILTELCFQTTAKELRKGAETFQRLLNAGRQNSSDPDQMAIQIGKLMDISAGSIYY
;
A
#
# COMPACT_ATOMS: atom_id res chain seq x y z
N MET A 1 15.64 -1.83 -15.69
CA MET A 1 14.40 -1.04 -15.81
C MET A 1 13.29 -1.85 -15.16
N LEU A 2 12.89 -1.53 -13.93
CA LEU A 2 11.71 -2.13 -13.31
C LEU A 2 10.51 -1.52 -14.05
N ILE A 3 9.85 -2.32 -14.88
CA ILE A 3 8.59 -1.92 -15.51
C ILE A 3 7.59 -1.83 -14.37
N ASP A 4 7.23 -0.61 -14.00
CA ASP A 4 6.17 -0.39 -13.03
C ASP A 4 4.84 -0.58 -13.74
N LEU A 5 4.37 -1.83 -13.71
CA LEU A 5 3.19 -2.29 -14.44
C LEU A 5 1.94 -1.48 -14.12
N LYS A 6 1.93 -0.67 -13.05
CA LYS A 6 0.76 0.12 -12.63
C LYS A 6 0.68 1.55 -13.15
N PHE A 7 1.76 2.12 -13.68
CA PHE A 7 1.76 3.51 -14.18
C PHE A 7 1.66 3.62 -15.69
N ASP A 8 1.80 2.49 -16.35
CA ASP A 8 1.58 2.35 -17.77
C ASP A 8 0.37 1.42 -17.94
N THR A 9 -0.81 2.01 -18.12
CA THR A 9 -2.05 1.29 -18.36
C THR A 9 -1.90 0.35 -19.56
N ASP A 10 -1.05 0.72 -20.53
CA ASP A 10 -0.75 -0.09 -21.70
C ASP A 10 0.16 -1.26 -21.32
N ALA A 11 1.14 -1.08 -20.42
CA ALA A 11 1.93 -2.18 -19.86
C ALA A 11 1.09 -3.14 -19.00
N SER A 12 0.24 -2.63 -18.11
CA SER A 12 -0.69 -3.47 -17.33
C SER A 12 -1.61 -4.29 -18.24
N THR A 13 -2.17 -3.66 -19.26
CA THR A 13 -3.07 -4.30 -20.22
C THR A 13 -2.32 -5.30 -21.09
N LEU A 14 -1.08 -5.00 -21.50
CA LEU A 14 -0.21 -5.92 -22.21
C LEU A 14 0.06 -7.18 -21.38
N PHE A 15 0.44 -7.04 -20.11
CA PHE A 15 0.70 -8.18 -19.24
C PHE A 15 -0.57 -8.99 -18.94
N ALA A 16 -1.70 -8.33 -18.72
CA ALA A 16 -2.98 -9.01 -18.54
C ALA A 16 -3.36 -9.84 -19.77
N ASN A 17 -3.24 -9.24 -20.97
CA ASN A 17 -3.48 -9.92 -22.24
C ASN A 17 -2.54 -11.12 -22.46
N LEU A 18 -1.24 -10.96 -22.16
CA LEU A 18 -0.26 -12.05 -22.25
C LEU A 18 -0.58 -13.22 -21.31
N LEU A 19 -1.14 -12.92 -20.14
CA LEU A 19 -1.55 -13.91 -19.14
C LEU A 19 -2.97 -14.45 -19.36
N GLY A 20 -3.70 -13.94 -20.36
CA GLY A 20 -5.07 -14.35 -20.67
C GLY A 20 -6.10 -13.96 -19.60
N VAL A 21 -5.84 -12.91 -18.84
CA VAL A 21 -6.75 -12.39 -17.79
C VAL A 21 -7.15 -10.95 -18.09
N SER A 22 -8.21 -10.45 -17.44
CA SER A 22 -8.55 -9.03 -17.54
C SER A 22 -7.51 -8.16 -16.80
N THR A 23 -7.31 -6.93 -17.27
CA THR A 23 -6.45 -5.94 -16.59
C THR A 23 -6.84 -5.74 -15.13
N GLU A 24 -8.14 -5.78 -14.83
CA GLU A 24 -8.67 -5.72 -13.48
C GLU A 24 -8.24 -6.93 -12.62
N THR A 25 -8.39 -8.15 -13.14
CA THR A 25 -7.95 -9.37 -12.43
C THR A 25 -6.44 -9.37 -12.21
N PHE A 26 -5.67 -8.92 -13.20
CA PHE A 26 -4.22 -8.79 -13.11
C PHE A 26 -3.82 -7.80 -12.01
N LEU A 27 -4.37 -6.59 -12.03
CA LEU A 27 -4.11 -5.56 -11.03
C LEU A 27 -4.54 -6.00 -9.63
N HIS A 28 -5.70 -6.65 -9.51
CA HIS A 28 -6.19 -7.18 -8.26
C HIS A 28 -5.21 -8.22 -7.66
N SER A 29 -4.83 -9.20 -8.47
CA SER A 29 -3.94 -10.31 -8.07
C SER A 29 -2.52 -9.85 -7.74
N THR A 30 -2.02 -8.83 -8.44
CA THR A 30 -0.65 -8.31 -8.25
C THR A 30 -0.59 -7.14 -7.28
N SER A 31 -1.73 -6.63 -6.82
CA SER A 31 -1.82 -5.43 -5.97
C SER A 31 -0.98 -5.54 -4.70
N ARG A 32 -0.88 -6.74 -4.11
CA ARG A 32 -0.09 -7.01 -2.89
C ARG A 32 1.41 -6.75 -3.05
N TYR A 33 1.97 -7.00 -4.23
CA TYR A 33 3.42 -6.88 -4.48
C TYR A 33 3.85 -5.46 -4.83
N THR A 34 2.90 -4.69 -5.34
CA THR A 34 3.11 -3.33 -5.86
C THR A 34 2.73 -2.28 -4.83
N ARG A 35 1.83 -2.59 -3.89
CA ARG A 35 1.39 -1.69 -2.81
C ARG A 35 2.53 -1.10 -1.98
N PRO A 36 3.56 -1.86 -1.56
CA PRO A 36 4.71 -1.29 -0.85
C PRO A 36 5.41 -0.17 -1.61
N ILE A 37 5.69 -0.42 -2.89
CA ILE A 37 6.36 0.54 -3.78
C ILE A 37 5.50 1.80 -3.98
N LEU A 38 4.19 1.63 -4.18
CA LEU A 38 3.26 2.76 -4.34
C LEU A 38 3.25 3.69 -3.12
N VAL A 39 3.25 3.12 -1.91
CA VAL A 39 3.32 3.89 -0.66
C VAL A 39 4.63 4.66 -0.58
N LEU A 40 5.76 4.01 -0.86
CA LEU A 40 7.08 4.65 -0.79
C LEU A 40 7.31 5.73 -1.84
N LYS A 41 6.72 5.56 -3.02
CA LYS A 41 6.73 6.56 -4.09
C LYS A 41 5.69 7.67 -3.91
N SER A 42 4.90 7.62 -2.83
CA SER A 42 3.85 8.60 -2.50
C SER A 42 2.77 8.74 -3.57
N GLN A 43 2.40 7.63 -4.23
CA GLN A 43 1.46 7.60 -5.35
C GLN A 43 0.01 7.48 -4.85
N SER A 44 -0.47 8.49 -4.13
CA SER A 44 -1.74 8.45 -3.38
C SER A 44 -2.97 8.24 -4.26
N THR A 45 -3.02 8.85 -5.45
CA THR A 45 -4.13 8.69 -6.41
C THR A 45 -4.29 7.23 -6.86
N THR A 46 -3.19 6.54 -7.13
CA THR A 46 -3.19 5.12 -7.50
C THR A 46 -3.59 4.24 -6.32
N ILE A 47 -3.20 4.61 -5.09
CA ILE A 47 -3.59 3.90 -3.87
C ILE A 47 -5.10 4.03 -3.64
N GLU A 48 -5.66 5.23 -3.81
CA GLU A 48 -7.11 5.49 -3.72
C GLU A 48 -7.89 4.71 -4.78
N ALA A 49 -7.41 4.68 -6.02
CA ALA A 49 -8.02 3.88 -7.09
C ALA A 49 -8.03 2.38 -6.77
N ASN A 50 -6.93 1.85 -6.21
CA ASN A 50 -6.86 0.44 -5.79
C ASN A 50 -7.82 0.13 -4.63
N ALA A 51 -7.98 1.05 -3.68
CA ALA A 51 -8.90 0.88 -2.55
C ALA A 51 -10.34 0.84 -3.07
N LYS A 52 -10.70 1.80 -3.93
CA LYS A 52 -12.03 1.86 -4.57
C LYS A 52 -12.35 0.60 -5.39
N ALA A 53 -11.39 0.09 -6.17
CA ALA A 53 -11.59 -1.13 -6.96
C ALA A 53 -11.81 -2.39 -6.11
N LYS A 54 -11.42 -2.36 -4.84
CA LYS A 54 -11.61 -3.45 -3.87
C LYS A 54 -12.80 -3.23 -2.93
N GLU A 55 -13.54 -2.13 -3.12
CA GLU A 55 -14.57 -1.68 -2.18
C GLU A 55 -14.04 -1.50 -0.74
N GLU A 56 -12.75 -1.17 -0.61
CA GLU A 56 -12.05 -0.92 0.65
C GLU A 56 -11.76 0.58 0.81
N THR A 57 -11.60 1.04 2.05
CA THR A 57 -10.98 2.34 2.33
C THR A 57 -9.45 2.25 2.18
N VAL A 58 -8.77 3.39 1.95
CA VAL A 58 -7.30 3.44 1.90
C VAL A 58 -6.67 2.87 3.18
N PRO A 59 -7.12 3.21 4.41
CA PRO A 59 -6.60 2.58 5.62
C PRO A 59 -6.76 1.06 5.65
N GLU A 60 -7.94 0.52 5.30
CA GLU A 60 -8.16 -0.94 5.29
C GLU A 60 -7.22 -1.65 4.31
N LEU A 61 -7.11 -1.11 3.08
CA LEU A 61 -6.16 -1.59 2.08
C LEU A 61 -4.73 -1.58 2.62
N LEU A 62 -4.33 -0.51 3.31
CA LEU A 62 -2.98 -0.37 3.86
C LEU A 62 -2.71 -1.32 5.02
N ILE A 63 -3.68 -1.55 5.90
CA ILE A 63 -3.59 -2.51 7.01
C ILE A 63 -3.40 -3.92 6.45
N GLY A 64 -4.22 -4.33 5.47
CA GLY A 64 -4.13 -5.65 4.84
C GLY A 64 -2.81 -5.90 4.09
N GLY A 65 -2.05 -4.83 3.79
CA GLY A 65 -0.73 -4.91 3.15
C GLY A 65 0.44 -4.49 4.05
N ALA A 66 0.19 -4.26 5.34
CA ALA A 66 1.14 -3.58 6.22
C ALA A 66 2.49 -4.32 6.31
N CYS A 67 2.48 -5.65 6.39
CA CYS A 67 3.72 -6.44 6.44
C CYS A 67 4.62 -6.18 5.24
N GLY A 68 4.07 -6.21 4.01
CA GLY A 68 4.85 -5.97 2.79
C GLY A 68 5.39 -4.53 2.73
N ILE A 69 4.60 -3.56 3.20
CA ILE A 69 5.01 -2.14 3.26
C ILE A 69 6.16 -1.96 4.26
N LEU A 70 6.06 -2.57 5.44
CA LEU A 70 7.09 -2.54 6.48
C LEU A 70 8.37 -3.24 6.03
N THR A 71 8.26 -4.38 5.37
CA THR A 71 9.41 -5.08 4.79
C THR A 71 10.13 -4.19 3.77
N GLU A 72 9.41 -3.57 2.84
CA GLU A 72 10.02 -2.68 1.84
C GLU A 72 10.64 -1.42 2.47
N LEU A 73 10.05 -0.89 3.55
CA LEU A 73 10.63 0.19 4.35
C LEU A 73 11.99 -0.19 4.94
N CYS A 74 12.14 -1.42 5.44
CA CYS A 74 13.40 -1.92 5.99
C CYS A 74 14.49 -2.10 4.93
N PHE A 75 14.13 -2.27 3.66
CA PHE A 75 15.08 -2.40 2.55
C PHE A 75 15.52 -1.07 1.92
N GLN A 76 15.02 0.08 2.41
CA GLN A 76 15.49 1.38 1.92
C GLN A 76 16.97 1.57 2.23
N THR A 77 17.73 2.02 1.24
CA THR A 77 19.20 2.09 1.33
C THR A 77 19.68 3.32 2.09
N THR A 78 18.81 4.32 2.31
CA THR A 78 19.13 5.52 3.08
C THR A 78 18.10 5.80 4.18
N ALA A 79 18.57 6.36 5.30
CA ALA A 79 17.70 6.82 6.38
C ALA A 79 16.69 7.89 5.93
N LYS A 80 17.05 8.70 4.93
CA LYS A 80 16.17 9.72 4.34
C LYS A 80 14.99 9.08 3.61
N GLU A 81 15.23 8.05 2.81
CA GLU A 81 14.18 7.32 2.09
C GLU A 81 13.28 6.54 3.05
N LEU A 82 13.88 5.87 4.04
CA LEU A 82 13.14 5.19 5.10
C LEU A 82 12.20 6.16 5.84
N ARG A 83 12.72 7.32 6.27
CA ARG A 83 11.94 8.34 6.97
C ARG A 83 10.78 8.85 6.11
N LYS A 84 11.06 9.25 4.87
CA LYS A 84 10.04 9.74 3.93
C LYS A 84 8.95 8.68 3.68
N GLY A 85 9.36 7.42 3.52
CA GLY A 85 8.45 6.30 3.34
C GLY A 85 7.55 6.08 4.55
N ALA A 86 8.13 6.05 5.76
CA ALA A 86 7.39 5.86 7.01
C ALA A 86 6.41 7.01 7.27
N GLU A 87 6.82 8.27 7.04
CA GLU A 87 5.96 9.44 7.15
C GLU A 87 4.81 9.39 6.12
N THR A 88 5.09 8.98 4.89
CA THR A 88 4.06 8.80 3.85
C THR A 88 3.07 7.71 4.24
N PHE A 89 3.55 6.57 4.72
CA PHE A 89 2.72 5.47 5.16
C PHE A 89 1.82 5.89 6.33
N GLN A 90 2.39 6.51 7.37
CA GLN A 90 1.65 7.03 8.52
C GLN A 90 0.56 8.02 8.09
N ARG A 91 0.87 8.93 7.16
CA ARG A 91 -0.10 9.90 6.66
C ARG A 91 -1.26 9.24 5.92
N LEU A 92 -0.98 8.32 4.99
CA LEU A 92 -2.01 7.64 4.20
C LEU A 92 -2.88 6.73 5.08
N LEU A 93 -2.27 6.01 6.01
CA LEU A 93 -2.96 5.15 6.97
C LEU A 93 -3.97 5.92 7.83
N ASN A 94 -3.73 7.21 8.04
CA ASN A 94 -4.57 8.09 8.85
C ASN A 94 -5.32 9.13 8.03
N ALA A 95 -5.35 9.00 6.70
CA ALA A 95 -6.13 9.89 5.85
C ALA A 95 -7.61 9.83 6.28
N GLY A 96 -8.20 11.01 6.51
CA GLY A 96 -9.58 11.14 7.02
C GLY A 96 -9.73 11.04 8.54
N ARG A 97 -8.72 10.59 9.28
CA ARG A 97 -8.74 10.51 10.77
C ARG A 97 -8.05 11.68 11.47
N GLN A 98 -7.13 12.35 10.77
CA GLN A 98 -6.26 13.39 11.35
C GLN A 98 -6.99 14.66 11.84
N ASN A 99 -8.21 14.91 11.36
CA ASN A 99 -9.04 16.05 11.75
C ASN A 99 -10.32 15.63 12.48
N SER A 100 -10.40 14.36 12.89
CA SER A 100 -11.59 13.85 13.54
C SER A 100 -11.60 14.25 15.01
N SER A 101 -12.69 14.86 15.45
CA SER A 101 -13.00 15.12 16.86
C SER A 101 -13.58 13.89 17.56
N ASP A 102 -13.74 12.78 16.85
CA ASP A 102 -14.22 11.51 17.39
C ASP A 102 -13.07 10.78 18.13
N PRO A 103 -13.16 10.60 19.46
CA PRO A 103 -12.13 9.91 20.23
C PRO A 103 -11.97 8.43 19.84
N ASP A 104 -12.94 7.82 19.17
CA ASP A 104 -12.84 6.45 18.66
C ASP A 104 -12.10 6.37 17.31
N GLN A 105 -11.89 7.52 16.64
CA GLN A 105 -11.05 7.65 15.44
C GLN A 105 -9.60 8.05 15.77
N MET A 106 -9.03 7.47 16.82
CA MET A 106 -7.61 7.67 17.13
C MET A 106 -6.72 7.29 15.93
N ALA A 107 -5.63 8.04 15.78
CA ALA A 107 -4.62 7.77 14.77
C ALA A 107 -4.04 6.36 14.97
N ILE A 108 -4.03 5.58 13.89
CA ILE A 108 -3.40 4.27 13.83
C ILE A 108 -1.89 4.49 13.90
N GLN A 109 -1.26 3.89 14.91
CA GLN A 109 0.19 3.92 15.11
C GLN A 109 0.84 2.77 14.35
N ILE A 110 1.89 3.04 13.58
CA ILE A 110 2.69 2.00 12.90
C ILE A 110 3.20 0.95 13.91
N GLY A 111 3.54 1.34 15.15
CA GLY A 111 3.91 0.41 16.23
C GLY A 111 2.88 -0.69 16.46
N LYS A 112 1.60 -0.33 16.57
CA LYS A 112 0.51 -1.31 16.74
C LYS A 112 0.36 -2.24 15.53
N LEU A 113 0.64 -1.76 14.32
CA LEU A 113 0.64 -2.60 13.11
C LEU A 113 1.80 -3.58 13.09
N MET A 114 2.97 -3.21 13.61
CA MET A 114 4.10 -4.13 13.77
C MET A 114 3.75 -5.26 14.74
N ASP A 115 3.07 -4.96 15.85
CA ASP A 115 2.66 -5.98 16.82
C ASP A 115 1.66 -6.99 16.21
N ILE A 116 0.67 -6.50 15.44
CA ILE A 116 -0.34 -7.33 14.77
C ILE A 116 0.30 -8.19 13.66
N SER A 117 1.20 -7.61 12.87
CA SER A 117 1.87 -8.32 11.77
C SER A 117 2.88 -9.35 12.28
N ALA A 118 3.60 -9.07 13.37
CA ALA A 118 4.45 -10.05 14.03
C ALA A 118 3.64 -11.22 14.60
N GLY A 119 2.49 -10.95 15.23
CA GLY A 119 1.60 -12.00 15.75
C GLY A 119 1.09 -12.97 14.68
N SER A 120 0.99 -12.53 13.41
CA SER A 120 0.54 -13.37 12.29
C SER A 120 1.65 -14.24 11.67
N ILE A 121 2.93 -14.02 12.03
CA ILE A 121 4.07 -14.80 11.54
C ILE A 121 4.44 -15.93 12.51
N TYR A 122 4.07 -15.78 13.79
CA TYR A 122 4.39 -16.73 14.87
C TYR A 122 3.23 -17.67 15.27
N TYR A 123 2.12 -17.68 14.52
CA TYR A 123 0.98 -18.58 14.70
C TYR A 123 0.69 -19.38 13.44
#